data_AF-R5C1H2-F1
#
_entry.id   AF-R5C1H2-F1
#
_cell.length_a   1.000
_cell.length_b   1.000
_cell.length_c   1.000
_cell.angle_alpha   90.00
_cell.angle_beta   90.00
_cell.angle_gamma   90.00
#
_symmetry.space_group_name_H-M   'P 1'
#
loop_
_entity.id
_entity.type
_entity.pdbx_description
1 polymer ?
#
loop_
_entity_poly.entity_id
_entity_poly.type
_entity_poly.pdbx_seq_one_letter_code
_entity_poly.pdbx_strand_id
1 'polypeptide(L)'
;MEYQLTKKGKEKVISFIKYCKETREILLKESSILDDETILPDEEAIVSDISLFIDKNGEYLNSWGITDYANSNPLCLKENIDFVKNE
;
A
#
# COMPACT_ATOMS: atom_id res chain seq x y z
N MET A 1 -11.95 -12.35 -7.11
CA MET A 1 -11.17 -13.35 -6.34
C MET A 1 -10.76 -12.63 -5.09
N GLU A 2 -10.93 -13.24 -3.92
CA GLU A 2 -10.48 -12.63 -2.67
C GLU A 2 -9.09 -13.17 -2.32
N TYR A 3 -8.21 -12.27 -1.89
CA TYR A 3 -6.86 -12.60 -1.42
C TYR A 3 -6.78 -12.37 0.09
N GLN A 4 -5.89 -13.10 0.77
CA GLN A 4 -5.52 -12.83 2.16
C GLN A 4 -4.00 -12.72 2.30
N LEU A 5 -3.55 -11.82 3.17
CA LEU A 5 -2.13 -11.66 3.48
C LEU A 5 -1.61 -12.84 4.30
N THR A 6 -0.44 -13.35 3.93
CA THR A 6 0.33 -14.23 4.80
C THR A 6 0.88 -13.44 5.99
N LYS A 7 1.45 -14.11 7.00
CA LYS A 7 2.15 -13.43 8.10
C LYS A 7 3.23 -12.45 7.58
N LYS A 8 4.00 -12.88 6.58
CA LYS A 8 5.05 -12.07 5.95
C LYS A 8 4.47 -10.88 5.19
N GLY A 9 3.37 -11.07 4.46
CA GLY A 9 2.68 -9.98 3.79
C GLY A 9 2.12 -8.96 4.75
N LYS A 10 1.53 -9.40 5.87
CA LYS A 10 1.05 -8.51 6.94
C LYS A 10 2.18 -7.64 7.50
N GLU A 11 3.33 -8.24 7.81
CA GLU A 11 4.51 -7.49 8.29
C GLU A 11 4.99 -6.44 7.28
N LYS A 12 5.02 -6.78 5.99
CA LYS A 12 5.34 -5.81 4.91
C LYS A 12 4.30 -4.70 4.80
N VAL A 13 3.02 -5.04 4.80
CA VAL A 13 1.91 -4.08 4.68
C VAL A 13 1.88 -3.13 5.86
N ILE A 14 2.04 -3.63 7.09
CA ILE A 14 2.17 -2.81 8.30
C ILE A 14 3.35 -1.85 8.19
N SER A 15 4.51 -2.35 7.75
CA SER A 15 5.71 -1.53 7.57
C SER A 15 5.51 -0.44 6.50
N PHE A 16 4.83 -0.78 5.41
CA PHE A 16 4.50 0.14 4.33
C PHE A 16 3.52 1.23 4.76
N ILE A 17 2.44 0.87 5.46
CA ILE A 17 1.47 1.84 6.00
C ILE A 17 2.14 2.79 6.98
N LYS A 18 3.02 2.26 7.85
CA LYS A 18 3.82 3.08 8.76
C LYS A 18 4.71 4.07 8.00
N TYR A 19 5.43 3.59 6.98
CA TYR A 19 6.24 4.43 6.10
C TYR A 19 5.40 5.54 5.42
N CYS A 20 4.20 5.23 4.94
CA CYS A 20 3.31 6.23 4.33
C CYS A 20 2.91 7.32 5.33
N LYS A 21 2.56 6.93 6.56
CA LYS A 21 2.21 7.87 7.64
C LYS A 21 3.38 8.79 7.99
N GLU A 22 4.55 8.21 8.25
CA GLU A 22 5.76 8.97 8.61
C GLU A 22 6.19 9.92 7.48
N THR A 23 6.13 9.46 6.23
CA THR A 23 6.47 10.29 5.07
C THR A 23 5.47 11.42 4.87
N ARG A 24 4.17 11.18 5.06
CA ARG A 24 3.14 12.22 5.01
C ARG A 24 3.39 13.32 6.03
N GLU A 25 3.69 12.95 7.28
CA GLU A 25 3.98 13.91 8.34
C GLU A 25 5.18 14.81 7.99
N ILE A 26 6.22 14.26 7.37
CA ILE A 26 7.38 15.02 6.90
C ILE A 26 6.95 15.99 5.77
N LEU A 27 6.26 15.49 4.75
CA LEU A 27 5.86 16.31 3.59
C LEU A 27 4.93 17.46 3.96
N LEU A 28 3.92 17.21 4.82
CA LEU A 28 3.00 18.25 5.28
C LEU A 28 3.66 19.28 6.19
N LYS A 29 4.77 18.93 6.85
CA LYS A 29 5.54 19.88 7.66
C LYS A 29 6.43 20.78 6.80
N GLU A 30 7.00 20.22 5.73
CA GLU A 30 7.90 20.95 4.82
C GLU A 30 7.16 21.84 3.83
N SER A 31 5.97 21.42 3.42
CA SER A 31 5.12 22.14 2.48
C SER A 31 4.01 22.84 3.25
N SER A 32 3.82 24.15 3.07
CA SER A 32 2.68 24.88 3.66
C SER A 32 1.35 24.53 2.98
N ILE A 33 1.14 23.24 2.69
CA ILE A 33 -0.01 22.71 1.97
C ILE A 33 -1.10 22.46 3.00
N LEU A 34 -2.15 23.28 2.91
CA LEU A 34 -3.22 23.35 3.91
C LEU A 34 -4.41 22.44 3.57
N ASP A 35 -4.53 21.98 2.33
CA ASP A 35 -5.74 21.34 1.80
C ASP A 35 -5.46 19.93 1.21
N ASP A 36 -4.61 19.12 1.86
CA ASP A 36 -4.36 17.74 1.44
C ASP A 36 -5.52 16.80 1.81
N GLU A 37 -6.29 16.37 0.81
CA GLU A 37 -7.45 15.48 0.96
C GLU A 37 -7.09 13.98 0.82
N THR A 38 -5.81 13.64 0.69
CA THR A 38 -5.40 12.26 0.41
C THR A 38 -5.76 11.32 1.55
N ILE A 39 -6.37 10.18 1.21
CA ILE A 39 -6.65 9.10 2.14
C ILE A 39 -5.53 8.07 2.04
N LEU A 40 -4.79 7.86 3.13
CA LEU A 40 -3.74 6.85 3.17
C LEU A 40 -4.31 5.43 3.08
N PRO A 41 -3.58 4.48 2.47
CA PRO A 41 -4.01 3.09 2.45
C PRO A 41 -4.10 2.48 3.84
N ASP A 42 -5.08 1.60 4.01
CA ASP A 42 -5.12 0.60 5.07
C ASP A 42 -4.93 -0.82 4.49
N GLU A 43 -4.95 -1.83 5.36
CA GLU A 43 -4.76 -3.23 4.97
C GLU A 43 -5.85 -3.70 3.99
N GLU A 44 -7.11 -3.32 4.22
CA GLU A 44 -8.25 -3.74 3.41
C GLU A 44 -8.18 -3.14 2.00
N ALA A 45 -7.86 -1.85 1.90
CA ALA A 45 -7.65 -1.17 0.63
C ALA A 45 -6.53 -1.84 -0.18
N ILE A 46 -5.41 -2.18 0.45
CA ILE A 46 -4.30 -2.88 -0.22
C ILE A 46 -4.72 -4.27 -0.70
N VAL A 47 -5.42 -5.05 0.13
CA VAL A 47 -5.88 -6.40 -0.25
C VAL A 47 -6.89 -6.36 -1.40
N SER A 48 -7.80 -5.38 -1.38
CA SER A 48 -8.75 -5.13 -2.46
C SER A 48 -8.01 -4.79 -3.76
N ASP A 49 -7.00 -3.93 -3.69
CA ASP A 49 -6.19 -3.48 -4.83
C ASP A 49 -5.37 -4.64 -5.46
N ILE A 50 -4.80 -5.54 -4.63
CA ILE A 50 -4.13 -6.77 -5.12
C ILE A 50 -5.06 -7.57 -6.03
N SER A 51 -6.34 -7.69 -5.67
CA SER A 51 -7.32 -8.48 -6.41
C SER A 51 -7.62 -7.92 -7.81
N LEU A 52 -7.31 -6.65 -8.04
CA LEU A 52 -7.54 -5.93 -9.29
C LEU A 52 -6.27 -5.79 -10.15
N PHE A 53 -5.10 -5.68 -9.52
CA PHE A 53 -3.86 -5.25 -10.18
C PHE A 53 -2.69 -6.24 -10.10
N ILE A 54 -2.91 -7.45 -9.58
CA ILE A 54 -1.91 -8.51 -9.67
C ILE A 54 -1.59 -8.85 -11.14
N ASP A 55 -0.31 -8.96 -11.46
CA ASP A 55 0.15 -9.32 -12.81
C ASP A 55 0.04 -10.83 -13.08
N LYS A 56 0.30 -11.23 -14.33
CA LYS A 56 0.30 -12.64 -14.76
C LYS A 56 1.32 -13.53 -14.05
N ASN A 57 2.32 -12.94 -13.39
CA ASN A 57 3.37 -13.63 -12.64
C ASN A 57 3.05 -13.67 -11.13
N GLY A 58 1.89 -13.19 -10.71
CA GLY A 58 1.51 -13.12 -9.31
C GLY A 58 2.17 -11.96 -8.55
N GLU A 59 2.64 -10.92 -9.23
CA GLU A 59 3.27 -9.74 -8.62
C GLU A 59 2.26 -8.60 -8.50
N TYR A 60 2.16 -8.07 -7.29
CA TYR A 60 1.49 -6.80 -7.04
C TYR A 60 2.57 -5.73 -6.80
N LEU A 61 2.52 -4.69 -7.63
CA LEU A 61 3.44 -3.56 -7.59
C LEU A 61 2.64 -2.27 -7.73
N ASN A 62 2.46 -1.54 -6.63
CA ASN A 62 1.73 -0.27 -6.68
C ASN A 62 2.34 0.79 -5.75
N SER A 63 2.29 2.04 -6.18
CA SER A 63 2.57 3.22 -5.35
C SER A 63 1.25 3.85 -4.92
N TRP A 64 1.15 4.25 -3.66
CA TRP A 64 -0.05 4.85 -3.10
C TRP A 64 0.13 6.34 -2.89
N GLY A 65 -0.94 7.11 -3.06
CA GLY A 65 -0.93 8.53 -2.69
C GLY A 65 -0.59 8.71 -1.21
N ILE A 66 0.41 9.53 -0.92
CA ILE A 66 0.77 9.95 0.44
C ILE A 66 0.17 11.33 0.73
N THR A 67 0.24 12.21 -0.27
CA THR A 67 -0.44 13.51 -0.35
C THR A 67 -1.01 13.70 -1.76
N ASP A 68 -1.75 14.79 -2.00
CA ASP A 68 -2.36 15.11 -3.29
C ASP A 68 -1.33 15.43 -4.40
N TYR A 69 -0.07 15.56 -4.03
CA TYR A 69 1.08 15.88 -4.89
C TYR A 69 2.22 14.87 -4.80
N ALA A 70 2.16 13.85 -3.94
CA ALA A 70 3.23 12.89 -3.75
C ALA A 70 2.74 11.46 -3.55
N ASN A 71 3.41 10.52 -4.24
CA ASN A 71 3.18 9.09 -4.10
C ASN A 71 4.27 8.42 -3.26
N SER A 72 3.94 7.27 -2.70
CA SER A 72 4.83 6.40 -1.97
C SER A 72 5.86 5.76 -2.89
N ASN A 73 6.98 5.30 -2.29
CA ASN A 73 7.74 4.21 -2.89
C ASN A 73 6.82 3.01 -3.15
N PRO A 74 7.06 2.19 -4.18
CA PRO A 74 6.16 1.10 -4.52
C PRO A 74 6.16 0.00 -3.46
N LEU A 75 4.97 -0.50 -3.14
CA LEU A 75 4.76 -1.71 -2.38
C LEU A 75 4.85 -2.92 -3.34
N CYS A 76 5.81 -3.79 -3.09
CA CYS A 76 5.98 -5.04 -3.85
C CYS A 76 5.53 -6.25 -3.00
N LEU A 77 4.51 -6.96 -3.48
CA LEU A 77 4.01 -8.19 -2.87
C LEU A 77 3.96 -9.31 -3.91
N LYS A 78 4.20 -10.55 -3.46
CA LYS A 78 4.21 -11.74 -4.33
C LYS A 78 3.20 -12.78 -3.86
N GLU A 79 2.41 -13.31 -4.79
CA GLU A 79 1.50 -14.44 -4.56
C GLU A 79 2.27 -15.65 -4.04
N ASN A 80 1.67 -16.38 -3.10
CA ASN A 80 2.25 -17.52 -2.37
C ASN A 80 3.45 -17.18 -1.45
N ILE A 81 3.82 -15.90 -1.34
CA ILE A 81 4.84 -15.42 -0.39
C ILE A 81 4.22 -14.44 0.60
N ASP A 82 3.66 -13.36 0.07
CA ASP A 82 3.12 -12.25 0.83
C ASP A 82 1.58 -12.32 0.90
N PHE A 83 0.92 -12.91 -0.09
CA PHE A 83 -0.53 -13.15 -0.06
C PHE A 83 -0.89 -14.46 -0.76
N VAL A 84 -2.07 -15.00 -0.46
CA VAL A 84 -2.61 -16.23 -1.06
C VAL A 84 -4.07 -16.03 -1.43
N LYS A 85 -4.58 -16.76 -2.42
CA LYS A 85 -6.02 -16.77 -2.72
C LYS A 85 -6.79 -17.35 -1.54
N ASN A 86 -7.90 -16.72 -1.18
CA ASN A 86 -8.91 -17.38 -0.34
C ASN A 86 -9.55 -18.52 -1.14
N GLU A 87 -9.73 -19.65 -0.49
CA GLU A 87 -10.49 -20.79 -1.01
C GLU A 87 -12.00 -20.51 -1.03
#